data_AF-A0A1S2P731-F1
#
_entry.id   AF-A0A1S2P731-F1
#
_cell.length_a   1.000
_cell.length_b   1.000
_cell.length_c   1.000
_cell.angle_alpha   90.00
_cell.angle_beta   90.00
_cell.angle_gamma   90.00
#
_symmetry.space_group_name_H-M   'P 1'
#
loop_
_entity.id
_entity.type
_entity.pdbx_description
1 polymer ?
#
loop_
_entity_poly.entity_id
_entity_poly.type
_entity_poly.pdbx_seq_one_letter_code
_entity_poly.pdbx_strand_id
1 'polypeptide(L)'
;MITAMDGKVTYSVDGRVVFTSDRTFLPREHLGVHFSAWLVDLPFKGARDWDMRVNWLYHQPDRAVPLPEVQKAVDGFYGSGTPYVNTMPRR
;
A
#
# COMPACT_ATOMS: atom_id res chain seq x y z
N MET A 1 -1.81 -2.74 5.31
CA MET A 1 -0.60 -3.47 4.90
C MET A 1 -0.98 -4.69 4.09
N ILE A 2 -0.31 -4.93 2.97
CA ILE A 2 -0.48 -6.12 2.13
C ILE A 2 0.86 -6.85 2.16
N THR A 3 0.87 -8.12 2.59
CA THR A 3 2.08 -8.94 2.62
C THR A 3 1.87 -10.15 1.72
N ALA A 4 2.59 -10.21 0.60
CA ALA A 4 2.60 -11.35 -0.31
C ALA A 4 3.91 -12.13 -0.11
N MET A 5 3.84 -13.27 0.58
CA MET A 5 4.99 -14.12 0.89
C MET A 5 4.53 -15.58 0.99
N ASP A 6 5.41 -16.52 0.67
CA ASP A 6 5.16 -17.97 0.85
C ASP A 6 3.86 -18.48 0.21
N GLY A 7 3.50 -17.92 -0.96
CA GLY A 7 2.31 -18.31 -1.70
C GLY A 7 0.98 -17.86 -1.09
N LYS A 8 1.00 -16.89 -0.17
CA LYS A 8 -0.19 -16.30 0.46
C LYS A 8 -0.14 -14.78 0.39
N VAL A 9 -1.32 -14.14 0.43
CA VAL A 9 -1.43 -12.70 0.63
C VAL A 9 -2.22 -12.41 1.89
N THR A 10 -1.60 -11.70 2.83
CA THR A 10 -2.25 -11.25 4.07
C THR A 10 -2.59 -9.78 3.96
N TYR A 11 -3.84 -9.44 4.25
CA TYR A 11 -4.35 -8.07 4.28
C TYR A 11 -4.56 -7.68 5.73
N SER A 12 -3.96 -6.56 6.13
CA SER A 12 -4.05 -6.06 7.51
C SER A 12 -4.39 -4.58 7.55
N VAL A 13 -5.20 -4.19 8.53
CA VAL A 13 -5.54 -2.80 8.86
C VAL A 13 -5.09 -2.58 10.30
N ASP A 14 -4.33 -1.52 10.55
CA ASP A 14 -3.80 -1.18 11.88
C ASP A 14 -3.08 -2.35 12.57
N GLY A 15 -2.34 -3.14 11.77
CA GLY A 15 -1.60 -4.31 12.24
C GLY A 15 -2.45 -5.57 12.49
N ARG A 16 -3.78 -5.48 12.40
CA ARG A 16 -4.69 -6.61 12.53
C ARG A 16 -4.97 -7.24 11.17
N VAL A 17 -4.77 -8.55 11.06
CA VAL A 17 -5.17 -9.31 9.87
C VAL A 17 -6.69 -9.30 9.72
N VAL A 18 -7.17 -8.86 8.56
CA VAL A 18 -8.59 -8.84 8.22
C VAL A 18 -8.95 -9.89 7.18
N PHE A 19 -7.99 -10.32 6.37
CA PHE A 19 -8.20 -11.33 5.33
C PHE A 19 -6.88 -12.00 4.92
N THR A 20 -6.96 -13.23 4.43
CA THR A 20 -5.84 -13.95 3.84
C THR A 20 -6.32 -14.72 2.61
N SER A 21 -5.63 -14.56 1.49
CA SER A 21 -5.82 -15.39 0.29
C SER A 21 -4.65 -16.34 0.08
N ASP A 22 -4.92 -17.45 -0.60
CA ASP A 22 -3.92 -18.44 -0.99
C ASP A 22 -3.53 -18.34 -2.47
N ARG A 23 -2.67 -19.28 -2.89
CA ARG A 23 -2.06 -19.36 -4.21
C ARG A 23 -3.08 -19.35 -5.37
N THR A 24 -4.33 -19.74 -5.11
CA THR A 24 -5.40 -19.79 -6.12
C THR A 24 -5.72 -18.40 -6.69
N PHE A 25 -5.49 -17.34 -5.91
CA PHE A 25 -5.86 -15.96 -6.25
C PHE A 25 -4.65 -15.04 -6.49
N LEU A 26 -3.44 -15.60 -6.64
CA LEU A 26 -2.25 -14.78 -6.85
C LEU A 26 -2.20 -14.17 -8.25
N PRO A 27 -1.76 -12.89 -8.38
CA PRO A 27 -1.51 -12.27 -9.67
C PRO A 27 -0.46 -13.07 -10.45
N ARG A 28 -0.67 -13.19 -11.78
CA ARG A 28 0.27 -13.87 -12.69
C ARG A 28 1.23 -12.90 -13.39
N GLU A 29 1.07 -11.61 -13.15
CA GLU A 29 1.85 -10.53 -13.78
C GLU A 29 2.22 -9.46 -12.74
N HIS A 30 3.14 -8.57 -13.12
CA HIS A 30 3.49 -7.42 -12.30
C HIS A 30 2.29 -6.49 -12.10
N LEU A 31 1.99 -6.15 -10.85
CA LEU A 31 0.93 -5.21 -10.49
C LEU A 31 1.45 -3.78 -10.36
N GLY A 32 0.59 -2.82 -10.71
CA GLY A 32 0.77 -1.40 -10.39
C GLY A 32 0.03 -1.00 -9.11
N VAL A 33 0.55 0.00 -8.41
CA VAL A 33 -0.16 0.66 -7.30
C VAL A 33 -0.79 1.94 -7.84
N HIS A 34 -2.11 2.08 -7.69
CA HIS A 34 -2.86 3.22 -8.18
C HIS A 34 -3.65 3.86 -7.04
N PHE A 35 -3.44 5.15 -6.82
CA PHE A 35 -4.26 5.97 -5.92
C PHE A 35 -5.23 6.78 -6.77
N SER A 36 -6.50 6.40 -6.79
CA SER A 36 -7.50 7.07 -7.61
C SER A 36 -8.89 7.02 -6.98
N ALA A 37 -9.71 8.03 -7.28
CA ALA A 37 -11.13 8.08 -6.93
C ALA A 37 -12.04 7.75 -8.13
N TRP A 38 -11.51 7.03 -9.13
CA TRP A 38 -12.14 6.84 -10.44
C TRP A 38 -13.30 5.83 -10.44
N LEU A 39 -13.34 4.90 -9.49
CA LEU A 39 -14.29 3.76 -9.52
C LEU A 39 -15.53 3.92 -8.64
N VAL A 40 -15.81 5.13 -8.13
CA VAL A 40 -17.00 5.36 -7.31
C VAL A 40 -18.10 5.98 -8.17
N ASP A 41 -18.99 5.15 -8.70
CA ASP A 41 -20.28 5.61 -9.20
C ASP A 41 -21.12 6.07 -8.00
N LEU A 42 -21.42 7.36 -7.98
CA LEU A 42 -22.17 7.97 -6.89
C LEU A 42 -23.62 8.17 -7.34
N PRO A 43 -24.61 7.87 -6.48
CA PRO A 43 -26.03 8.06 -6.83
C PRO A 43 -26.45 9.56 -6.83
N PHE A 44 -25.50 10.49 -6.95
CA PHE A 44 -25.73 11.93 -6.96
C PHE A 44 -24.84 12.64 -7.98
N LYS A 45 -25.31 13.81 -8.44
CA LYS A 45 -24.56 14.74 -9.29
C LYS A 45 -24.07 15.92 -8.45
N GLY A 46 -22.88 16.45 -8.73
CA GLY A 46 -22.34 17.62 -8.03
C GLY A 46 -20.83 17.62 -7.91
N ALA A 47 -20.28 18.64 -7.26
CA ALA A 47 -18.87 18.69 -6.91
C ALA A 47 -18.53 17.52 -5.98
N ARG A 48 -17.36 16.91 -6.19
CA ARG A 48 -16.83 15.88 -5.31
C ARG A 48 -15.96 16.56 -4.25
N ASP A 49 -16.27 16.32 -2.98
CA ASP A 49 -15.49 16.84 -1.84
C ASP A 49 -14.33 15.92 -1.43
N TRP A 50 -14.01 14.90 -2.23
CA TRP A 50 -12.99 13.91 -1.88
C TRP A 50 -11.58 14.47 -2.08
N ASP A 51 -10.89 14.71 -0.97
CA ASP A 51 -9.46 15.03 -0.94
C ASP A 51 -8.67 13.79 -0.49
N MET A 52 -8.17 13.01 -1.45
CA MET A 52 -7.35 11.83 -1.14
C MET A 52 -5.95 12.26 -0.72
N ARG A 53 -5.66 12.09 0.58
CA ARG A 53 -4.33 12.33 1.14
C ARG A 53 -3.67 11.00 1.50
N VAL A 54 -2.62 10.67 0.77
CA VAL A 54 -1.75 9.54 1.08
C VAL A 54 -0.52 10.07 1.77
N ASN A 55 -0.26 9.58 2.97
CA ASN A 55 0.90 9.99 3.74
C ASN A 55 2.18 9.32 3.20
N TRP A 56 2.22 7.98 3.26
CA TRP A 56 3.33 7.18 2.75
C TRP A 56 2.84 5.94 2.02
N LEU A 57 3.53 5.60 0.94
CA LEU A 57 3.54 4.25 0.38
C LEU A 57 4.92 3.65 0.66
N TYR A 58 4.97 2.62 1.48
CA TYR A 58 6.18 1.85 1.75
C TYR A 58 6.13 0.52 0.98
N HIS A 59 7.18 0.23 0.21
CA HIS A 59 7.30 -0.99 -0.57
C HIS A 59 8.66 -1.65 -0.30
N GLN A 60 8.63 -2.93 0.09
CA GLN A 60 9.80 -3.76 0.29
C GLN A 60 9.61 -5.08 -0.49
N PRO A 61 10.38 -5.31 -1.56
CA PRO A 61 10.37 -6.60 -2.26
C PRO A 61 11.08 -7.67 -1.43
N ASP A 62 10.70 -8.93 -1.67
CA ASP A 62 11.37 -10.16 -1.17
C ASP A 62 11.46 -10.32 0.35
N ARG A 63 10.79 -9.47 1.11
CA ARG A 63 10.78 -9.53 2.57
C ARG A 63 9.47 -9.03 3.15
N ALA A 64 8.88 -9.83 4.04
CA ALA A 64 7.84 -9.36 4.94
C ALA A 64 8.44 -8.47 6.03
N VAL A 65 7.96 -7.23 6.13
CA VAL A 65 8.40 -6.27 7.15
C VAL A 65 7.26 -6.07 8.16
N PRO A 66 7.49 -6.31 9.47
CA PRO A 66 6.48 -6.03 10.49
C PRO A 66 6.09 -4.55 10.53
N LEU A 67 4.82 -4.26 10.84
CA LEU A 67 4.32 -2.88 10.90
C LEU A 67 5.16 -1.94 11.79
N PRO A 68 5.64 -2.34 12.99
CA PRO A 68 6.51 -1.47 13.78
C PRO A 68 7.83 -1.09 13.10
N GLU A 69 8.40 -1.99 12.29
CA GLU A 69 9.61 -1.70 11.52
C GLU A 69 9.32 -0.77 10.34
N VAL A 70 8.16 -0.92 9.68
CA VAL A 70 7.69 0.03 8.67
C VAL A 70 7.52 1.42 9.27
N GLN A 71 6.89 1.53 10.45
CA GLN A 71 6.70 2.79 11.14
C GLN A 71 8.03 3.44 11.51
N LYS A 72 8.99 2.65 12.04
CA LYS A 72 10.34 3.13 12.33
C LYS A 72 11.05 3.69 11.09
N ALA A 73 10.89 3.05 9.93
CA ALA A 73 11.47 3.54 8.68
C ALA A 73 10.84 4.86 8.24
N VAL A 74 9.51 4.96 8.30
CA VAL A 74 8.74 6.17 7.98
C VAL A 74 9.10 7.33 8.92
N ASP A 75 9.18 7.07 10.23
CA ASP A 75 9.61 8.06 11.23
C ASP A 75 11.03 8.54 10.97
N GLY A 76 11.91 7.64 10.51
CA GLY A 76 13.25 8.00 10.05
C GLY A 76 13.25 9.00 8.90
N PHE A 77 12.41 8.78 7.88
CA PHE A 77 12.25 9.73 6.77
C PHE A 77 11.70 11.08 7.23
N TYR A 78 10.75 11.08 8.17
CA TYR A 78 10.28 12.32 8.78
C TYR A 78 11.36 13.07 9.54
N GLY A 79 12.13 12.37 10.39
CA GLY A 79 13.22 12.96 11.15
C GLY A 79 14.31 13.56 10.26
N SER A 80 14.52 13.00 9.06
CA SER A 80 15.45 13.54 8.05
C SER A 80 14.82 14.57 7.11
N GLY A 81 13.57 14.99 7.34
CA GLY A 81 12.88 15.94 6.47
C GLY A 81 12.66 15.45 5.04
N THR A 82 12.55 14.13 4.84
CA THR A 82 12.38 13.49 3.54
C THR A 82 10.90 13.16 3.32
N PRO A 83 10.14 13.96 2.53
CA PRO A 83 8.72 13.72 2.33
C PRO A 83 8.43 12.68 1.23
N TYR A 84 9.42 12.33 0.41
CA TYR A 84 9.29 11.40 -0.71
C TYR A 84 10.65 10.80 -1.07
N VAL A 85 10.66 9.50 -1.35
CA VAL A 85 11.80 8.78 -1.92
C VAL A 85 11.26 7.71 -2.88
N ASN A 86 11.88 7.60 -4.05
CA ASN A 86 11.55 6.57 -5.02
C ASN A 86 12.79 5.78 -5.39
N THR A 87 12.82 4.53 -4.93
CA THR A 87 13.89 3.57 -5.19
C THR A 87 13.51 2.56 -6.29
N MET A 88 12.32 2.71 -6.90
CA MET A 88 11.89 1.81 -7.95
C MET A 88 12.75 2.01 -9.21
N PRO A 89 13.06 0.94 -9.96
CA PRO A 89 13.78 1.05 -11.22
C PRO A 89 13.06 2.01 -12.17
N ARG A 90 13.83 2.85 -12.88
CA ARG A 90 13.30 3.60 -14.02
C ARG A 90 13.05 2.60 -15.14
N ARG A 91 11.82 2.55 -15.64
CA ARG A 91 11.47 1.78 -16.85
C ARG A 91 12.05 2.45 -18.08
#